data_AF-A0AAV2SIS5-F1
#
_entry.id   AF-A0AAV2SIS5-F1
#
_cell.length_a   1.000
_cell.length_b   1.000
_cell.length_c   1.000
_cell.angle_alpha   90.00
_cell.angle_beta   90.00
_cell.angle_gamma   90.00
#
_symmetry.space_group_name_H-M   'P 1'
#
loop_
_entity.id
_entity.type
_entity.pdbx_description
1 polymer ?
#
loop_
_entity_poly.entity_id
_entity_poly.type
_entity_poly.pdbx_seq_one_letter_code
_entity_poly.pdbx_strand_id
1 'polypeptide(L)'
;MSISLINSFGSNAIEAEIDILPFKYACFLYKHLWWIGMVQDINREEADIAVKFMHRHGPFASFKWPSRDARFPMHILCANIDITLTETGRTYHLSEVIVQKNN
;
A
#
# COMPACT_ATOMS: atom_id res chain seq x y z
N MET A 1 8.42 14.20 -8.91
CA MET A 1 8.64 13.30 -10.05
C MET A 1 7.70 12.16 -9.81
N SER A 2 6.74 11.97 -10.70
CA SER A 2 5.74 10.92 -10.56
C SER A 2 6.29 9.58 -10.97
N ILE A 3 5.74 8.54 -10.36
CA ILE A 3 6.00 7.17 -10.75
C ILE A 3 4.78 6.71 -11.53
N SER A 4 4.99 6.43 -12.81
CA SER A 4 3.99 5.78 -13.66
C SER A 4 3.84 4.34 -13.19
N LEU A 5 2.66 4.02 -12.68
CA LEU A 5 2.33 2.68 -12.26
C LEU A 5 1.55 1.98 -13.36
N ILE A 6 2.15 0.97 -13.99
CA ILE A 6 1.47 0.13 -14.98
C ILE A 6 0.66 -0.90 -14.20
N ASN A 7 -0.58 -0.55 -13.89
CA ASN A 7 -1.54 -1.52 -13.36
C ASN A 7 -2.05 -2.39 -14.52
N SER A 8 -1.45 -3.57 -14.72
CA SER A 8 -1.95 -4.55 -15.68
C SER A 8 -3.10 -5.35 -15.08
N PHE A 9 -4.27 -4.73 -14.93
CA PHE A 9 -5.54 -5.42 -14.67
C PHE A 9 -6.34 -5.47 -15.99
N GLY A 10 -6.15 -6.52 -16.78
CA GLY A 10 -6.74 -6.65 -18.12
C GLY A 10 -5.94 -5.93 -19.21
N SER A 11 -6.38 -6.07 -20.47
CA SER A 11 -5.66 -5.65 -21.69
C SER A 11 -5.45 -4.14 -21.87
N ASN A 12 -5.76 -3.32 -20.87
CA ASN A 12 -5.60 -1.87 -20.90
C ASN A 12 -4.71 -1.44 -19.72
N ALA A 13 -3.44 -1.17 -20.01
CA ALA A 13 -2.54 -0.53 -19.07
C ALA A 13 -2.96 0.94 -18.90
N ILE A 14 -3.39 1.31 -17.69
CA ILE A 14 -3.60 2.71 -17.32
C ILE A 14 -2.31 3.17 -16.66
N GLU A 15 -1.57 4.08 -17.32
CA GLU A 15 -0.48 4.80 -16.67
C GLU A 15 -1.11 5.82 -15.71
N ALA A 16 -1.12 5.47 -14.41
CA ALA A 16 -1.49 6.40 -13.36
C ALA A 16 -0.21 6.95 -12.72
N GLU A 17 -0.10 8.27 -12.67
CA GLU A 17 0.92 8.96 -11.89
C GLU A 17 0.49 8.91 -10.41
N ILE A 18 1.25 8.17 -9.60
CA ILE A 18 0.95 7.98 -8.17
C ILE A 18 1.92 8.83 -7.34
N ASP A 19 1.36 9.80 -6.63
CA ASP A 19 2.12 10.59 -5.66
C ASP A 19 2.43 9.77 -4.41
N ILE A 20 3.70 9.42 -4.21
CA ILE A 20 4.14 8.75 -2.99
C ILE A 20 4.34 9.80 -1.90
N LEU A 21 3.59 9.68 -0.80
CA LEU A 21 3.67 10.58 0.33
C LEU A 21 4.02 9.81 1.61
N PRO A 22 4.91 10.32 2.47
CA PRO A 22 5.20 9.71 3.75
C PRO A 22 3.97 9.74 4.65
N PHE A 23 3.85 8.72 5.50
CA PHE A 23 2.75 8.47 6.43
C PHE A 23 1.38 8.28 5.77
N LYS A 24 1.35 7.98 4.46
CA LYS A 24 0.14 7.53 3.76
C LYS A 24 0.08 6.02 3.65
N TYR A 25 -1.16 5.52 3.64
CA TYR A 25 -1.44 4.11 3.43
C TYR A 25 -1.49 3.80 1.94
N ALA A 26 -0.98 2.63 1.59
CA ALA A 26 -0.90 2.17 0.21
C ALA A 26 -1.05 0.65 0.11
N CYS A 27 -1.48 0.20 -1.07
CA CYS A 27 -1.41 -1.19 -1.49
C CYS A 27 -0.09 -1.45 -2.22
N PHE A 28 0.51 -2.59 -1.95
CA PHE A 28 1.79 -3.03 -2.50
C PHE A 28 1.70 -4.44 -3.05
N LEU A 29 2.38 -4.70 -4.16
CA LEU A 29 2.56 -6.04 -4.73
C LEU A 29 3.97 -6.52 -4.42
N TYR A 30 4.08 -7.48 -3.50
CA TYR A 30 5.36 -8.05 -3.09
C TYR A 30 5.26 -9.56 -3.03
N LYS A 31 6.20 -10.26 -3.69
CA LYS A 31 6.20 -11.74 -3.83
C LYS A 31 4.87 -12.28 -4.35
N HIS A 32 4.26 -11.60 -5.33
CA HIS A 32 2.96 -11.93 -5.92
C HIS A 32 1.77 -11.90 -4.94
N LEU A 33 1.94 -11.27 -3.78
CA LEU A 33 0.88 -11.07 -2.79
C LEU A 33 0.61 -9.58 -2.63
N TRP A 34 -0.67 -9.25 -2.41
CA TRP A 34 -1.11 -7.90 -2.09
C TRP A 34 -0.95 -7.63 -0.60
N TRP A 35 -0.35 -6.49 -0.28
CA TRP A 35 -0.12 -6.04 1.08
C TRP A 35 -0.64 -4.63 1.28
N ILE A 36 -1.25 -4.38 2.45
CA ILE A 36 -1.53 -3.03 2.93
C ILE A 36 -0.33 -2.59 3.75
N GLY A 37 0.20 -1.41 3.46
CA GLY A 37 1.33 -0.84 4.17
C GLY A 37 1.18 0.66 4.39
N MET A 38 1.99 1.20 5.28
CA MET A 38 2.16 2.65 5.45
C MET A 38 3.58 3.03 5.05
N VAL A 39 3.71 4.00 4.13
CA VAL A 39 5.01 4.57 3.75
C VAL A 39 5.56 5.32 4.96
N GLN A 40 6.76 4.97 5.43
CA GLN A 40 7.44 5.67 6.51
C GLN A 40 8.37 6.76 5.97
N ASP A 41 9.13 6.44 4.92
CA ASP A 41 10.17 7.28 4.35
C ASP A 41 10.35 6.98 2.86
N ILE A 42 10.88 7.95 2.12
CA ILE A 42 11.04 7.91 0.67
C ILE A 42 12.47 8.35 0.33
N ASN A 43 13.32 7.40 -0.07
CA ASN A 43 14.65 7.71 -0.60
C ASN A 43 14.59 7.86 -2.12
N ARG A 44 14.51 9.10 -2.59
CA ARG A 44 14.42 9.42 -4.03
C ARG A 44 15.71 9.15 -4.80
N GLU A 45 16.87 9.20 -4.14
CA GLU A 45 18.16 8.97 -4.80
C GLU A 45 18.36 7.50 -5.14
N GLU A 46 17.95 6.62 -4.23
CA GLU A 46 18.06 5.16 -4.39
C GLU A 46 16.80 4.52 -5.00
N ALA A 47 15.76 5.32 -5.26
CA ALA A 47 14.44 4.85 -5.70
C ALA A 47 13.81 3.79 -4.76
N ASP A 48 14.01 3.96 -3.46
CA ASP A 48 13.53 3.07 -2.40
C ASP A 48 12.51 3.75 -1.48
N ILE A 49 11.64 2.93 -0.88
CA ILE A 49 10.66 3.34 0.12
C ILE A 49 10.79 2.47 1.36
N ALA A 50 10.75 3.11 2.53
CA ALA A 50 10.57 2.40 3.79
C ALA A 50 9.08 2.19 4.02
N VAL A 51 8.66 0.93 4.19
CA VAL A 51 7.26 0.55 4.33
C VAL A 51 7.06 -0.28 5.59
N LYS A 52 5.98 0.03 6.29
CA LYS A 52 5.51 -0.73 7.44
C LYS A 52 4.30 -1.54 7.01
N PHE A 53 4.46 -2.84 6.75
CA PHE A 53 3.36 -3.70 6.30
C PHE A 53 2.44 -4.12 7.42
N MET A 54 1.13 -4.10 7.18
CA MET A 54 0.14 -4.56 8.13
C MET A 54 0.14 -6.09 8.20
N HIS A 55 0.30 -6.66 9.40
CA HIS A 55 0.38 -8.11 9.61
C HIS A 55 -0.86 -8.63 10.34
N ARG A 56 -1.37 -9.78 9.94
CA ARG A 56 -2.45 -10.46 10.69
C ARG A 56 -1.94 -10.85 12.08
N HIS A 57 -2.78 -10.66 13.10
CA HIS A 57 -2.49 -11.03 14.48
C HIS A 57 -3.08 -12.40 14.82
N GLY A 58 -2.30 -13.45 14.54
CA GLY A 58 -2.67 -14.83 14.89
C GLY A 58 -3.94 -15.32 14.17
N PRO A 59 -4.71 -16.24 14.79
CA PRO A 59 -5.93 -16.79 14.17
C PRO A 59 -7.09 -15.80 14.11
N PHE A 60 -7.04 -14.71 14.89
CA PHE A 60 -8.10 -13.72 14.96
C PHE A 60 -8.13 -12.81 13.71
N ALA A 61 -9.26 -12.13 13.50
CA ALA A 61 -9.47 -11.18 12.42
C ALA A 61 -8.91 -9.77 12.73
N SER A 62 -7.87 -9.70 13.56
CA SER A 62 -7.20 -8.44 13.88
C SER A 62 -5.88 -8.32 13.16
N PHE A 63 -5.48 -7.07 12.87
CA PHE A 63 -4.23 -6.74 12.22
C PHE A 63 -3.39 -5.87 13.15
N LYS A 64 -2.07 -6.01 13.07
CA LYS A 64 -1.11 -5.18 13.80
C LYS A 64 -0.11 -4.54 12.84
N TRP A 65 0.28 -3.33 13.15
CA TRP A 65 1.49 -2.76 12.59
C TRP A 65 2.71 -3.36 13.30
N PRO A 66 3.73 -3.82 12.56
CA PRO A 66 4.96 -4.34 13.14
C PRO A 66 5.69 -3.23 13.90
N SER A 67 6.71 -3.54 14.70
CA SER A 67 7.49 -2.49 15.38
C SER A 67 8.51 -1.83 14.45
N ARG A 68 8.92 -2.53 13.38
CA ARG A 68 9.94 -2.09 12.42
C ARG A 68 9.36 -1.97 11.02
N ASP A 69 9.93 -1.07 10.24
CA ASP A 69 9.75 -0.95 8.80
C ASP A 69 10.82 -1.76 8.05
N ALA A 70 10.64 -1.90 6.74
CA ALA A 70 11.63 -2.47 5.84
C ALA A 70 11.68 -1.65 4.55
N ARG A 71 12.86 -1.60 3.92
CA ARG A 71 13.07 -0.87 2.66
C ARG A 71 12.81 -1.78 1.46
N PHE A 72 12.12 -1.22 0.46
CA PHE A 72 11.78 -1.89 -0.78
C PHE A 72 11.92 -0.94 -1.98
N PRO A 73 12.17 -1.46 -3.18
CA PRO A 73 12.14 -0.65 -4.40
C PRO A 73 10.77 0.01 -4.61
N MET A 74 10.74 1.27 -5.05
CA MET A 74 9.49 2.03 -5.26
C MET A 74 8.45 1.34 -6.17
N HIS A 75 8.89 0.52 -7.11
CA HIS A 75 8.01 -0.16 -8.07
C HIS A 75 7.07 -1.20 -7.45
N ILE A 76 7.25 -1.56 -6.16
CA ILE A 76 6.31 -2.46 -5.47
C ILE A 76 5.02 -1.74 -5.03
N LEU A 77 4.99 -0.40 -5.05
CA LEU A 77 3.79 0.37 -4.81
C LEU A 77 2.76 0.10 -5.92
N CYS A 78 1.47 0.03 -5.59
CA CYS A 78 0.42 -0.18 -6.58
C CYS A 78 -0.66 0.90 -6.58
N ALA A 79 -1.05 1.37 -5.39
CA ALA A 79 -2.03 2.42 -5.24
C ALA A 79 -1.93 3.07 -3.86
N ASN A 80 -2.17 4.38 -3.79
CA ASN A 80 -2.52 5.01 -2.52
C ASN A 80 -3.95 4.58 -2.15
N ILE A 81 -4.14 4.32 -0.86
CA ILE A 81 -5.46 4.00 -0.33
C ILE A 81 -5.80 5.00 0.76
N ASP A 82 -7.00 5.56 0.66
CA ASP A 82 -7.53 6.37 1.75
C ASP A 82 -8.08 5.43 2.81
N ILE A 83 -7.28 5.21 3.85
CA ILE A 83 -7.73 4.49 5.02
C ILE A 83 -8.11 5.51 6.08
N THR A 84 -9.40 5.61 6.34
CA THR A 84 -9.93 6.37 7.47
C THR A 84 -9.93 5.49 8.72
N LEU A 85 -9.38 6.04 9.80
CA LEU A 85 -9.49 5.44 11.14
C LEU A 85 -10.92 5.63 11.64
N THR A 86 -11.50 4.59 12.25
CA THR A 86 -12.72 4.76 13.05
C THR A 86 -12.43 5.57 14.31
N GLU A 87 -13.47 6.05 15.00
CA GLU A 87 -13.35 6.83 16.26
C GLU A 87 -12.43 6.17 17.30
N THR A 88 -12.34 4.84 17.30
CA THR A 88 -11.51 4.08 18.24
C THR A 88 -10.05 3.90 17.80
N GLY A 89 -9.73 4.21 16.54
CA GLY A 89 -8.41 4.00 15.92
C GLY A 89 -8.00 2.53 15.77
N ARG A 90 -8.87 1.58 16.13
CA ARG A 90 -8.60 0.13 16.09
C ARG A 90 -9.12 -0.55 14.82
N THR A 91 -9.97 0.13 14.07
CA THR A 91 -10.61 -0.38 12.86
C THR A 91 -10.39 0.63 11.73
N TYR A 92 -10.25 0.09 10.52
CA TYR A 92 -9.99 0.85 9.31
C TYR A 92 -11.19 0.73 8.38
N HIS A 93 -11.66 1.86 7.82
CA HIS A 93 -12.60 1.83 6.71
C HIS A 93 -11.81 1.79 5.40
N LEU A 94 -11.98 0.69 4.67
CA LEU A 94 -11.57 0.59 3.27
C LEU A 94 -12.81 0.89 2.44
N SER A 95 -12.76 1.92 1.60
CA SER A 95 -13.88 2.21 0.70
C SER A 95 -14.02 1.11 -0.35
N GLU A 96 -15.25 0.76 -0.68
CA GLU A 96 -15.60 -0.36 -1.58
C GLU A 96 -14.99 -0.24 -2.98
N VAL A 97 -14.67 1.01 -3.40
CA VAL A 97 -14.02 1.35 -4.67
C VAL A 97 -12.61 0.73 -4.79
N ILE A 98 -11.93 0.46 -3.67
CA ILE A 98 -10.54 -0.04 -3.64
C ILE A 98 -10.47 -1.56 -3.87
N VAL A 99 -11.57 -2.29 -3.63
CA VAL A 99 -11.60 -3.77 -3.63
C VAL A 99 -12.47 -4.30 -4.78
N GLN A 100 -12.32 -3.76 -5.99
CA GLN A 100 -12.93 -4.41 -7.15
C GLN A 100 -12.01 -5.51 -7.68
N LYS A 101 -12.35 -6.75 -7.33
CA LYS A 101 -11.89 -7.94 -8.03
C LYS A 101 -12.58 -7.94 -9.39
N ASN A 102 -11.87 -7.54 -10.44
CA ASN A 102 -12.36 -7.71 -11.80
C ASN A 102 -12.54 -9.23 -12.03
N ASN A 103 -13.79 -9.65 -12.16
CA ASN A 103 -14.18 -11.01 -12.53
C ASN A 103 -13.79 -11.32 -13.97
#